data_AF-A0A821UVV4-F1
#
_entry.id   AF-A0A821UVV4-F1
#
_cell.length_a   1.000
_cell.length_b   1.000
_cell.length_c   1.000
_cell.angle_alpha   90.00
_cell.angle_beta   90.00
_cell.angle_gamma   90.00
#
_symmetry.space_group_name_H-M   'P 1'
#
loop_
_entity.id
_entity.type
_entity.pdbx_description
1 polymer ?
#
loop_
_entity_poly.entity_id
_entity_poly.type
_entity_poly.pdbx_seq_one_letter_code
_entity_poly.pdbx_strand_id
1 'polypeptide(L)'
;MLTLCNEPIDQDNRQPDLRCLTCYVAGKPTANILPYHENYSYLNNHQPFKHLVLKERNKFAASSNTFYVGCNTDDLMTFCLEIDRSSGTVTLSHAGPNGIYNHERISHAFSRGALDLNKL
;
A
#
# COMPACT_ATOMS: atom_id res chain seq x y z
N MET A 1 -2.00 6.07 5.10
CA MET A 1 -2.59 5.50 3.86
C MET A 1 -2.46 6.55 2.77
N LEU A 2 -2.05 6.13 1.57
CA LEU A 2 -2.05 6.96 0.36
C LEU A 2 -3.03 6.33 -0.64
N THR A 3 -3.87 7.16 -1.25
CA THR A 3 -4.78 6.73 -2.30
C THR A 3 -4.61 7.65 -3.51
N LEU A 4 -4.44 7.05 -4.68
CA LEU A 4 -4.54 7.72 -5.98
C LEU A 4 -5.82 7.26 -6.64
N CYS A 5 -6.60 8.18 -7.22
CA CYS A 5 -7.81 7.84 -7.95
C CYS A 5 -7.89 8.67 -9.23
N ASN A 6 -8.60 8.15 -10.23
CA ASN A 6 -8.80 8.80 -11.52
C ASN A 6 -9.70 10.05 -11.45
N GLU A 7 -10.47 10.20 -10.36
CA GLU A 7 -11.41 11.29 -10.13
C GLU A 7 -11.35 11.74 -8.66
N PRO A 8 -11.75 12.98 -8.33
CA PRO A 8 -11.90 13.42 -6.95
C PRO A 8 -12.86 12.52 -6.17
N ILE A 9 -12.50 12.23 -4.91
CA ILE A 9 -13.36 11.45 -4.01
C ILE A 9 -14.47 12.37 -3.50
N ASP A 10 -15.70 12.00 -3.83
CA ASP A 10 -16.91 12.57 -3.24
C ASP A 10 -17.20 11.83 -1.92
N GLN A 11 -17.21 12.55 -0.81
CA GLN A 11 -17.46 11.95 0.51
C GLN A 11 -18.95 11.73 0.78
N ASP A 12 -19.82 12.45 0.08
CA ASP A 12 -21.27 12.43 0.29
C ASP A 12 -21.97 11.44 -0.64
N ASN A 13 -21.37 11.15 -1.80
CA ASN A 13 -21.94 10.26 -2.80
C ASN A 13 -21.13 8.97 -3.01
N ARG A 14 -21.85 7.86 -3.25
CA ARG A 14 -21.20 6.62 -3.69
C ARG A 14 -20.73 6.75 -5.13
N GLN A 15 -19.43 6.56 -5.37
CA GLN A 15 -18.84 6.49 -6.71
C GLN A 15 -18.47 5.04 -7.06
N PRO A 16 -19.40 4.21 -7.59
CA PRO A 16 -19.16 2.79 -7.84
C PRO A 16 -18.07 2.52 -8.89
N ASP A 17 -17.89 3.43 -9.83
CA ASP A 17 -16.90 3.31 -10.91
C ASP A 17 -15.53 3.91 -10.57
N LEU A 18 -15.38 4.46 -9.36
CA LEU A 18 -14.12 5.07 -8.90
C LEU A 18 -13.00 4.04 -8.92
N ARG A 19 -11.97 4.31 -9.73
CA ARG A 19 -10.77 3.49 -9.82
C ARG A 19 -9.70 4.11 -8.96
N CYS A 20 -9.27 3.36 -7.95
CA CYS A 20 -8.24 3.83 -7.04
C CYS A 20 -7.11 2.82 -6.93
N LEU A 21 -5.89 3.33 -6.79
CA LEU A 21 -4.77 2.62 -6.20
C LEU A 21 -4.67 3.02 -4.73
N THR A 22 -4.79 2.06 -3.83
CA THR A 22 -4.59 2.26 -2.40
C THR A 22 -3.29 1.62 -1.96
N CYS A 23 -2.44 2.42 -1.33
CA CYS A 23 -1.21 2.02 -0.68
C CYS A 23 -1.35 2.22 0.83
N TYR A 24 -1.24 1.14 1.58
CA TYR A 24 -1.23 1.16 3.03
C TYR A 24 0.13 0.76 3.55
N VAL A 25 0.72 1.62 4.38
CA VAL A 25 1.91 1.29 5.16
C VAL A 25 1.42 1.11 6.58
N ALA A 26 1.56 -0.10 7.13
CA ALA A 26 1.18 -0.39 8.50
C ALA A 26 2.00 0.45 9.48
N GLY A 27 1.52 0.62 10.71
CA GLY A 27 2.35 1.18 11.77
C GLY A 27 3.57 0.28 12.03
N LYS A 28 4.71 0.87 12.40
CA LYS A 28 5.88 0.08 12.83
C LYS A 28 5.48 -0.73 14.09
N PRO A 29 5.72 -2.04 14.13
CA PRO A 29 5.39 -2.84 15.31
C PRO A 29 6.22 -2.38 16.51
N THR A 30 5.56 -2.08 17.63
CA THR A 30 6.20 -1.83 18.92
C THR A 30 6.49 -3.16 19.62
N ALA A 31 7.72 -3.34 20.13
CA ALA A 31 8.15 -4.59 20.79
C ALA A 31 7.33 -4.97 22.05
N ASN A 32 6.49 -4.08 22.59
CA ASN A 32 5.92 -4.20 23.93
C ASN A 32 4.37 -4.30 24.00
N ILE A 33 3.64 -4.66 22.94
CA ILE A 33 2.16 -4.66 23.00
C ILE A 33 1.51 -5.98 22.53
N LEU A 34 0.97 -6.74 23.49
CA LEU A 34 -0.10 -7.72 23.28
C LEU A 34 -1.48 -7.03 23.40
N PRO A 35 -2.50 -7.33 22.57
CA PRO A 35 -2.46 -7.90 21.22
C PRO A 35 -2.70 -6.76 20.21
N TYR A 36 -1.64 -6.08 19.74
CA TYR A 36 -1.84 -4.97 18.80
C TYR A 36 -1.80 -5.46 17.35
N HIS A 37 -2.94 -5.36 16.66
CA HIS A 37 -3.09 -5.74 15.25
C HIS A 37 -2.84 -4.56 14.31
N GLU A 38 -1.67 -4.58 13.67
CA GLU A 38 -1.52 -4.35 12.22
C GLU A 38 -0.10 -4.66 11.76
N ASN A 39 0.10 -5.78 11.06
CA ASN A 39 1.42 -6.12 10.51
C ASN A 39 1.51 -5.83 9.00
N TYR A 40 0.38 -5.78 8.29
CA TYR A 40 0.39 -5.82 6.82
C TYR A 40 0.44 -4.43 6.21
N SER A 41 1.60 -4.05 5.69
CA SER A 41 1.66 -3.07 4.60
C SER A 41 1.13 -3.74 3.32
N TYR A 42 0.38 -3.02 2.48
CA TYR A 42 -0.26 -3.62 1.31
C TYR A 42 -0.55 -2.64 0.16
N LEU A 43 -0.74 -3.21 -1.03
CA LEU A 43 -1.24 -2.56 -2.24
C LEU A 43 -2.62 -3.15 -2.62
N ASN A 44 -3.53 -2.31 -3.12
CA ASN A 44 -4.84 -2.75 -3.58
C ASN A 44 -5.50 -1.78 -4.57
N ASN A 45 -6.52 -2.23 -5.28
CA ASN A 45 -7.30 -1.42 -6.23
C ASN A 45 -8.76 -1.14 -5.81
N HIS A 46 -9.08 -1.35 -4.53
CA HIS A 46 -10.43 -1.13 -4.00
C HIS A 46 -10.61 0.32 -3.52
N GLN A 47 -11.87 0.71 -3.35
CA GLN A 47 -12.24 2.01 -2.79
C GLN A 47 -11.63 2.23 -1.38
N PRO A 48 -11.22 3.46 -1.03
CA PRO A 48 -10.48 3.73 0.22
C PRO A 48 -11.22 3.34 1.49
N PHE A 49 -12.53 3.55 1.53
CA PHE A 49 -13.38 3.22 2.68
C PHE A 49 -13.51 1.71 2.93
N LYS A 50 -13.08 0.85 2.00
CA LYS A 50 -13.08 -0.61 2.17
C LYS A 50 -11.90 -1.13 2.99
N HIS A 51 -10.97 -0.28 3.44
CA HIS A 51 -9.79 -0.68 4.21
C HIS A 51 -10.12 -1.70 5.32
N LEU A 52 -11.12 -1.41 6.17
CA LEU A 52 -11.52 -2.30 7.27
C LEU A 52 -12.01 -3.66 6.77
N VAL A 53 -12.86 -3.66 5.74
CA VAL A 53 -13.40 -4.90 5.14
C VAL A 53 -12.29 -5.74 4.48
N LEU A 54 -11.34 -5.09 3.80
CA LEU A 54 -10.20 -5.76 3.18
C LEU A 54 -9.29 -6.38 4.22
N LYS A 55 -9.06 -5.66 5.34
CA LYS A 55 -8.29 -6.11 6.50
C LYS A 55 -8.91 -7.35 7.13
N GLU A 56 -10.19 -7.30 7.50
CA GLU A 56 -10.90 -8.45 8.11
C GLU A 56 -10.89 -9.69 7.22
N ARG A 57 -10.86 -9.50 5.90
CA ARG A 57 -10.91 -10.60 4.92
C ARG A 57 -9.54 -10.98 4.35
N ASN A 58 -8.46 -10.32 4.75
CA ASN A 58 -7.11 -10.46 4.18
C ASN A 58 -7.10 -10.42 2.64
N LYS A 59 -7.89 -9.53 2.04
CA LYS A 59 -8.02 -9.40 0.58
C LYS A 59 -7.14 -8.27 0.05
N PHE A 60 -5.85 -8.54 -0.09
CA PHE A 60 -4.88 -7.60 -0.63
C PHE A 60 -4.41 -8.06 -2.01
N ALA A 61 -4.05 -7.12 -2.90
CA ALA A 61 -3.43 -7.48 -4.18
C ALA A 61 -1.98 -7.93 -3.97
N ALA A 62 -1.27 -7.25 -3.06
CA ALA A 62 0.00 -7.68 -2.50
C ALA A 62 0.14 -7.11 -1.08
N SER A 63 0.83 -7.83 -0.19
CA SER A 63 1.03 -7.40 1.20
C SER A 63 2.30 -7.99 1.80
N SER A 64 2.88 -7.34 2.80
CA SER A 64 3.97 -7.87 3.63
C SER A 64 3.70 -7.58 5.10
N ASN A 65 3.82 -8.62 5.94
CA ASN A 65 3.82 -8.49 7.41
C ASN A 65 5.22 -8.27 8.00
N THR A 66 6.25 -8.38 7.17
CA THR A 66 7.65 -8.21 7.54
C THR A 66 8.24 -6.92 6.98
N PHE A 67 7.40 -6.00 6.49
CA PHE A 67 7.86 -4.80 5.80
C PHE A 67 8.87 -4.00 6.64
N TYR A 68 8.71 -3.94 7.97
CA TYR A 68 9.65 -3.25 8.85
C TYR A 68 10.80 -4.11 9.42
N VAL A 69 10.90 -5.39 9.05
CA VAL A 69 11.91 -6.30 9.60
C VAL A 69 13.30 -5.86 9.12
N GLY A 70 14.19 -5.59 10.07
CA GLY A 70 15.55 -5.11 9.80
C GLY A 70 15.68 -3.58 9.64
N CYS A 71 14.57 -2.83 9.69
CA CYS A 71 14.62 -1.37 9.65
C CYS A 71 15.02 -0.80 11.02
N ASN A 72 16.08 0.02 11.05
CA ASN A 72 16.50 0.75 12.25
C ASN A 72 15.39 1.68 12.75
N THR A 73 15.15 1.75 14.06
CA THR A 73 14.06 2.52 14.68
C THR A 73 14.33 4.00 14.80
N ASP A 74 15.59 4.39 14.74
CA ASP A 74 16.02 5.75 15.08
C ASP A 74 16.23 6.62 13.83
N ASP A 75 16.06 6.04 12.65
CA ASP A 75 16.20 6.71 11.36
C ASP A 75 14.86 7.20 10.81
N LEU A 76 14.88 8.32 10.08
CA LEU A 76 13.73 8.78 9.30
C LEU A 76 13.38 7.75 8.22
N MET A 77 12.24 7.08 8.38
CA MET A 77 11.73 6.13 7.38
C MET A 77 11.05 6.89 6.25
N THR A 78 11.59 6.77 5.03
CA THR A 78 10.92 7.24 3.81
C THR A 78 10.48 6.03 2.98
N PHE A 79 9.35 6.15 2.30
CA PHE A 79 8.81 5.10 1.44
C PHE A 79 8.71 5.62 0.00
N CYS A 80 8.97 4.73 -0.96
CA CYS A 80 8.76 5.00 -2.38
C CYS A 80 7.59 4.17 -2.88
N LEU A 81 6.63 4.83 -3.53
CA LEU A 81 5.60 4.17 -4.32
C LEU A 81 5.94 4.41 -5.80
N GLU A 82 6.41 3.37 -6.48
CA GLU A 82 6.73 3.39 -7.90
C GLU A 82 5.54 2.85 -8.71
N ILE A 83 5.21 3.56 -9.80
CA ILE A 83 4.13 3.20 -10.73
C ILE A 83 4.75 3.05 -12.13
N ASP A 84 4.98 1.81 -12.54
CA ASP A 84 5.37 1.51 -13.92
C ASP A 84 4.13 1.29 -14.78
N ARG A 85 3.76 2.34 -15.50
CA ARG A 85 2.60 2.35 -16.41
C ARG A 85 2.76 1.43 -17.61
N SER A 86 4.00 1.13 -18.01
CA SER A 86 4.26 0.29 -19.17
C SER A 86 3.96 -1.18 -18.88
N SER A 87 4.36 -1.66 -17.70
CA SER A 87 4.13 -3.03 -17.26
C SER A 87 2.83 -3.21 -16.46
N GLY A 88 2.21 -2.13 -15.98
CA GLY A 88 1.07 -2.21 -15.06
C GLY A 88 1.50 -2.52 -13.62
N THR A 89 2.78 -2.38 -13.30
CA THR A 89 3.33 -2.76 -11.98
C THR A 89 3.33 -1.58 -11.03
N VAL A 90 2.88 -1.83 -9.81
CA VAL A 90 3.03 -0.91 -8.68
C VAL A 90 3.95 -1.56 -7.66
N THR A 91 4.95 -0.81 -7.19
CA THR A 91 5.90 -1.27 -6.18
C THR A 91 5.96 -0.29 -5.02
N LEU A 92 5.78 -0.79 -3.81
CA LEU A 92 6.04 -0.07 -2.56
C LEU A 92 7.33 -0.60 -1.95
N SER A 93 8.26 0.30 -1.65
CA SER A 93 9.56 -0.02 -1.04
C SER A 93 9.97 1.07 -0.07
N HIS A 94 11.04 0.81 0.69
CA HIS A 94 11.70 1.85 1.48
C HIS A 94 12.59 2.70 0.58
N ALA A 95 12.50 4.02 0.72
CA ALA A 95 13.49 4.97 0.23
C ALA A 95 14.34 5.40 1.42
N GLY A 96 15.63 5.11 1.40
CA GLY A 96 16.51 5.49 2.50
C GLY A 96 17.93 5.71 2.02
N PRO A 97 18.69 6.62 2.65
CA PRO A 97 20.04 7.00 2.22
C PRO A 97 21.05 5.85 2.30
N ASN A 98 20.77 4.80 3.07
CA ASN A 98 21.58 3.59 3.13
C ASN A 98 20.75 2.39 2.65
N GLY A 99 21.01 1.91 1.44
CA GLY A 99 20.38 0.70 0.85
C GLY A 99 20.68 -0.62 1.58
N ILE A 100 21.23 -0.55 2.79
CA ILE A 100 21.65 -1.66 3.66
C ILE A 100 20.46 -2.23 4.45
N TYR A 101 19.41 -1.43 4.71
CA TYR A 101 18.28 -1.82 5.58
C TYR A 101 16.96 -2.04 4.83
N ASN A 102 16.98 -1.92 3.49
CA ASN A 102 15.79 -1.70 2.66
C ASN A 102 15.62 -2.79 1.59
N HIS A 103 15.44 -4.05 2.00
CA HIS A 103 15.28 -5.17 1.06
C HIS A 103 13.81 -5.51 0.77
N GLU A 104 12.90 -5.14 1.67
CA GLU A 104 11.49 -5.47 1.53
C GLU A 104 10.80 -4.55 0.51
N ARG A 105 10.08 -5.20 -0.41
CA ARG A 105 9.26 -4.57 -1.44
C ARG A 105 7.95 -5.32 -1.59
N ILE A 106 6.88 -4.57 -1.79
CA ILE A 106 5.55 -5.10 -2.09
C ILE A 106 5.27 -4.69 -3.52
N SER A 107 5.20 -5.66 -4.44
CA SER A 107 4.95 -5.39 -5.85
C SER A 107 3.74 -6.17 -6.34
N HIS A 108 2.93 -5.53 -7.19
CA HIS A 108 1.80 -6.17 -7.86
C HIS A 108 1.62 -5.63 -9.27
N ALA A 109 1.39 -6.52 -10.24
CA ALA A 109 1.04 -6.15 -11.61
C ALA A 109 -0.49 -6.13 -11.76
N PHE A 110 -1.08 -4.94 -11.87
CA PHE A 110 -2.51 -4.78 -12.10
C PHE A 110 -2.83 -4.98 -13.58
N SER A 111 -3.81 -5.82 -13.87
CA SER A 111 -4.35 -5.90 -15.22
C SER A 111 -5.14 -4.63 -15.56
N ARG A 112 -5.09 -4.19 -16.82
CA ARG A 112 -5.82 -2.99 -17.28
C ARG A 112 -7.33 -3.03 -16.98
N GLY A 113 -7.93 -4.23 -16.98
CA GLY A 113 -9.35 -4.41 -16.64
C GLY A 113 -9.65 -4.21 -15.14
N ALA A 114 -8.69 -4.53 -14.28
CA ALA A 114 -8.80 -4.34 -12.83
C ALA A 114 -8.49 -2.89 -12.43
N LEU A 115 -7.40 -2.34 -12.96
CA LEU A 115 -6.93 -0.97 -12.72
C LEU A 115 -6.03 -0.52 -13.88
N ASP A 116 -6.47 0.45 -14.66
CA ASP A 116 -5.66 1.04 -15.74
C ASP A 116 -4.78 2.18 -15.21
N LEU A 117 -3.50 1.89 -14.98
CA LEU A 117 -2.54 2.86 -14.43
C LEU A 117 -2.29 4.08 -15.34
N ASN A 118 -2.70 4.04 -16.61
CA ASN A 118 -2.61 5.19 -17.51
C ASN A 118 -3.75 6.20 -17.30
N LYS A 119 -4.80 5.80 -16.59
CA LYS A 119 -5.98 6.62 -16.29
C LYS A 119 -6.03 7.08 -14.83
N LEU A 120 -5.01 6.72 -14.06
CA LEU A 120 -4.80 7.11 -12.67
C LEU A 120 -4.05 8.44 -12.58
#